data_AF-A0A7V3PRL9-F1
#
_entry.id   AF-A0A7V3PRL9-F1
#
_cell.length_a   1.000
_cell.length_b   1.000
_cell.length_c   1.000
_cell.angle_alpha   90.00
_cell.angle_beta   90.00
_cell.angle_gamma   90.00
#
_symmetry.space_group_name_H-M   'P 1'
#
loop_
_entity.id
_entity.type
_entity.pdbx_description
1 polymer ?
#
loop_
_entity_poly.entity_id
_entity_poly.type
_entity_poly.pdbx_seq_one_letter_code
_entity_poly.pdbx_strand_id
1 'polypeptide(L)'
;MSSEFYWVPIPGVEIEEPLPGKLIVLEGTDGVGRTTQTRLLRNWLESSGLAVYDTGLTRGGLAGRHIQEAKEGHTMGRRTQCLFYATDFADRLEKEILPALKAGSVVLTDRYIYSLMARAAVRGMEREWLRRLYGFALKPDLILYLKVSIQQLLPRVLASGGFDYWESGMDFVGADSMYDSFIRYQTALLAEFDQLAQEYGFTVVDANRPIKDVFRDLQKHVKKAVADMTPGETAFTDFVGHVMPVEETAQQHDRRSLAEALRDFFSSMLEDV
;
A
#
# COMPACT_ATOMS: atom_id res chain seq x y z
N MET A 1 -7.65 -9.97 15.12
CA MET A 1 -8.55 -9.17 14.26
C MET A 1 -8.92 -10.05 13.08
N SER A 2 -10.19 -10.08 12.65
CA SER A 2 -10.64 -10.84 11.48
C SER A 2 -10.24 -10.11 10.20
N SER A 3 -9.72 -10.85 9.21
CA SER A 3 -9.53 -10.33 7.85
C SER A 3 -10.88 -10.35 7.15
N GLU A 4 -11.37 -9.18 6.74
CA GLU A 4 -12.72 -9.00 6.21
C GLU A 4 -12.72 -8.25 4.89
N PHE A 5 -13.71 -8.54 4.05
CA PHE A 5 -13.99 -7.76 2.84
C PHE A 5 -14.98 -6.63 3.15
N TYR A 6 -15.00 -5.59 2.32
CA TYR A 6 -15.96 -4.48 2.51
C TYR A 6 -17.42 -4.91 2.35
N TRP A 7 -17.67 -5.90 1.50
CA TRP A 7 -18.99 -6.49 1.27
C TRP A 7 -18.86 -7.96 0.84
N VAL A 8 -19.24 -8.32 -0.39
CA VAL A 8 -19.19 -9.69 -0.90
C VAL A 8 -17.86 -9.95 -1.59
N PRO A 9 -17.07 -10.96 -1.16
CA PRO A 9 -15.81 -11.30 -1.82
C PRO A 9 -16.02 -11.83 -3.23
N ILE A 10 -14.92 -11.94 -3.99
CA ILE A 10 -14.94 -12.63 -5.28
C ILE A 10 -15.35 -14.09 -5.05
N PRO A 11 -16.27 -14.66 -5.86
CA PRO A 11 -16.66 -16.06 -5.71
C PRO A 11 -15.46 -17.02 -5.72
N GLY A 12 -15.37 -17.89 -4.72
CA GLY A 12 -14.24 -18.82 -4.55
C GLY A 12 -13.03 -18.23 -3.80
N VAL A 13 -13.08 -16.93 -3.44
CA VAL A 13 -12.08 -16.30 -2.59
C VAL A 13 -12.62 -16.24 -1.16
N GLU A 14 -12.17 -17.17 -0.33
CA GLU A 14 -12.56 -17.27 1.07
C GLU A 14 -11.36 -17.05 2.01
N ILE A 15 -11.66 -16.44 3.16
CA ILE A 15 -10.71 -16.26 4.26
C ILE A 15 -11.32 -16.93 5.49
N GLU A 16 -10.90 -18.16 5.75
CA GLU A 16 -11.40 -18.98 6.86
C GLU A 16 -10.73 -18.60 8.18
N GLU A 17 -9.47 -18.17 8.12
CA GLU A 17 -8.66 -17.75 9.27
C GLU A 17 -8.08 -16.35 9.05
N PRO A 18 -7.83 -15.56 10.12
CA PRO A 18 -7.12 -14.29 10.00
C PRO A 18 -5.81 -14.45 9.23
N LEU A 19 -5.58 -13.58 8.24
CA LEU A 19 -4.35 -13.60 7.46
C LEU A 19 -3.15 -13.21 8.37
N PRO A 20 -2.03 -13.96 8.32
CA PRO A 20 -0.86 -13.66 9.14
C PRO A 20 -0.11 -12.40 8.67
N GLY A 21 -0.20 -12.07 7.37
CA GLY A 21 0.35 -10.85 6.80
C GLY A 21 -0.47 -9.60 7.13
N LYS A 22 0.08 -8.42 6.83
CA LYS A 22 -0.61 -7.13 6.99
C LYS A 22 -0.71 -6.39 5.67
N LEU A 23 -1.90 -5.90 5.34
CA LEU A 23 -2.16 -5.07 4.17
C LEU A 23 -2.08 -3.59 4.55
N ILE A 24 -1.06 -2.90 4.03
CA ILE A 24 -0.82 -1.48 4.28
C ILE A 24 -0.91 -0.72 2.96
N VAL A 25 -1.86 0.20 2.88
CA VAL A 25 -2.15 0.99 1.69
C VAL A 25 -1.59 2.39 1.83
N LEU A 26 -0.91 2.90 0.80
CA LEU A 26 -0.55 4.30 0.67
C LEU A 26 -1.46 4.98 -0.38
N GLU A 27 -2.18 6.03 0.05
CA GLU A 27 -3.09 6.82 -0.78
C GLU A 27 -2.66 8.28 -0.90
N GLY A 28 -3.15 8.94 -1.94
CA GLY A 28 -3.01 10.39 -2.16
C GLY A 28 -3.14 10.81 -3.64
N THR A 29 -2.82 12.06 -3.93
CA THR A 29 -2.82 12.62 -5.30
C THR A 29 -1.56 12.27 -6.09
N ASP A 30 -1.62 12.27 -7.42
CA ASP A 30 -0.42 12.08 -8.27
C ASP A 30 0.66 13.13 -7.90
N GLY A 31 1.92 12.73 -7.88
CA GLY A 31 3.05 13.61 -7.48
C GLY A 31 3.27 13.82 -5.97
N VAL A 32 2.43 13.26 -5.08
CA VAL A 32 2.59 13.46 -3.63
C VAL A 32 3.83 12.79 -3.02
N GLY A 33 4.42 11.81 -3.72
CA GLY A 33 5.61 11.08 -3.29
C GLY A 33 5.35 9.68 -2.71
N ARG A 34 4.17 9.08 -2.95
CA ARG A 34 3.85 7.70 -2.51
C ARG A 34 4.93 6.70 -2.89
N THR A 35 5.29 6.61 -4.18
CA THR A 35 6.28 5.63 -4.66
C THR A 35 7.63 5.77 -3.93
N THR A 36 8.06 6.99 -3.64
CA THR A 36 9.27 7.25 -2.83
C THR A 36 9.10 6.69 -1.42
N GLN A 37 7.98 6.98 -0.76
CA GLN A 37 7.70 6.52 0.60
C GLN A 37 7.51 5.00 0.69
N THR A 38 6.84 4.37 -0.29
CA THR A 38 6.69 2.92 -0.39
C THR A 38 8.06 2.25 -0.46
N ARG A 39 8.98 2.76 -1.29
CA ARG A 39 10.35 2.22 -1.39
C ARG A 39 11.13 2.37 -0.07
N LEU A 40 11.00 3.52 0.61
CA LEU A 40 11.66 3.72 1.90
C LEU A 40 11.10 2.79 2.98
N LEU A 41 9.79 2.62 3.03
CA LEU A 41 9.12 1.70 3.97
C LEU A 41 9.50 0.25 3.71
N ARG A 42 9.52 -0.17 2.43
CA ARG A 42 9.97 -1.50 2.01
C ARG A 42 11.35 -1.81 2.56
N ASN A 43 12.33 -0.96 2.25
CA ASN A 43 13.71 -1.16 2.68
C ASN A 43 13.82 -1.21 4.22
N TRP A 44 13.09 -0.35 4.93
CA TRP A 44 13.12 -0.33 6.40
C TRP A 44 12.50 -1.59 7.01
N LEU A 45 11.35 -2.05 6.50
CA LEU A 45 10.69 -3.28 6.96
C LEU A 45 11.56 -4.52 6.68
N GLU A 46 12.14 -4.61 5.48
CA GLU A 46 13.07 -5.70 5.13
C GLU A 46 14.30 -5.70 6.05
N SER A 47 14.88 -4.52 6.31
CA SER A 47 16.00 -4.40 7.28
C SER A 47 15.61 -4.75 8.72
N SER A 48 14.31 -4.76 9.02
CA SER A 48 13.75 -5.16 10.32
C SER A 48 13.37 -6.65 10.38
N GLY A 49 13.73 -7.45 9.35
CA GLY A 49 13.49 -8.89 9.30
C GLY A 49 12.09 -9.31 8.84
N LEU A 50 11.28 -8.39 8.33
CA LEU A 50 9.94 -8.70 7.81
C LEU A 50 9.98 -8.94 6.31
N ALA A 51 9.29 -9.98 5.84
CA ALA A 51 9.06 -10.17 4.41
C ALA A 51 8.11 -9.09 3.89
N VAL A 52 8.46 -8.45 2.78
CA VAL A 52 7.67 -7.36 2.19
C VAL A 52 7.35 -7.67 0.73
N TYR A 53 6.08 -7.48 0.36
CA TYR A 53 5.62 -7.50 -1.02
C TYR A 53 5.05 -6.13 -1.38
N ASP A 54 5.63 -5.43 -2.36
CA ASP A 54 5.10 -4.16 -2.84
C ASP A 54 4.41 -4.29 -4.20
N THR A 55 3.21 -3.73 -4.32
CA THR A 55 2.45 -3.66 -5.59
C THR A 55 1.84 -2.27 -5.78
N GLY A 56 1.34 -1.97 -6.98
CA GLY A 56 0.73 -0.68 -7.29
C GLY A 56 -0.23 -0.76 -8.48
N LEU A 57 -1.20 0.17 -8.55
CA LEU A 57 -2.25 0.12 -9.59
C LEU A 57 -1.72 0.29 -11.02
N THR A 58 -0.46 0.71 -11.19
CA THR A 58 0.20 0.87 -12.48
C THR A 58 1.09 -0.31 -12.86
N ARG A 59 1.24 -1.32 -11.99
CA ARG A 59 2.17 -2.45 -12.17
C ARG A 59 1.49 -3.78 -12.50
N GLY A 60 0.14 -3.82 -12.54
CA GLY A 60 -0.62 -5.02 -12.88
C GLY A 60 -0.47 -5.42 -14.35
N GLY A 61 -0.16 -6.71 -14.58
CA GLY A 61 0.15 -7.23 -15.92
C GLY A 61 -1.07 -7.46 -16.82
N LEU A 62 -2.27 -7.63 -16.24
CA LEU A 62 -3.44 -8.12 -16.98
C LEU A 62 -4.23 -7.02 -17.69
N ALA A 63 -4.47 -5.88 -17.04
CA ALA A 63 -5.19 -4.78 -17.70
C ALA A 63 -4.33 -3.52 -17.89
N GLY A 64 -3.17 -3.39 -17.26
CA GLY A 64 -2.33 -2.18 -17.37
C GLY A 64 -2.04 -1.77 -18.82
N ARG A 65 -1.69 -2.73 -19.69
CA ARG A 65 -1.43 -2.46 -21.12
C ARG A 65 -2.69 -2.09 -21.89
N HIS A 66 -3.80 -2.81 -21.68
CA HIS A 66 -5.06 -2.56 -22.38
C HIS A 66 -5.79 -1.31 -21.87
N ILE A 67 -5.62 -0.93 -20.61
CA ILE A 67 -6.07 0.34 -20.05
C ILE A 67 -5.30 1.50 -20.67
N GLN A 68 -3.99 1.34 -20.87
CA GLN A 68 -3.16 2.34 -21.54
C GLN A 68 -3.57 2.50 -23.02
N GLU A 69 -3.73 1.39 -23.75
CA GLU A 69 -4.24 1.36 -25.13
C GLU A 69 -5.66 1.98 -25.22
N ALA A 70 -6.54 1.69 -24.27
CA ALA A 70 -7.90 2.24 -24.22
C ALA A 70 -7.95 3.75 -23.90
N LYS A 71 -7.01 4.23 -23.08
CA LYS A 71 -6.84 5.67 -22.83
C LYS A 71 -6.39 6.40 -24.09
N GLU A 72 -5.47 5.80 -24.85
CA GLU A 72 -4.96 6.38 -26.11
C GLU A 72 -6.03 6.41 -27.21
N GLY A 73 -6.92 5.43 -27.27
CA GLY A 73 -8.00 5.37 -28.26
C GLY A 73 -9.24 6.21 -27.94
N HIS A 74 -9.38 6.75 -26.73
CA HIS A 74 -10.59 7.44 -26.23
C HIS A 74 -11.92 6.67 -26.39
N THR A 75 -11.89 5.34 -26.51
CA THR A 75 -13.06 4.55 -26.94
C THR A 75 -13.96 4.07 -25.80
N MET A 76 -13.53 4.17 -24.54
CA MET A 76 -14.27 3.61 -23.40
C MET A 76 -15.04 4.66 -22.61
N GLY A 77 -16.36 4.47 -22.47
CA GLY A 77 -17.18 5.26 -21.56
C GLY A 77 -16.78 5.07 -20.08
N ARG A 78 -17.11 6.05 -19.23
CA ARG A 78 -16.73 6.09 -17.79
C ARG A 78 -17.03 4.80 -17.03
N ARG A 79 -18.20 4.19 -17.25
CA ARG A 79 -18.60 2.92 -16.61
C ARG A 79 -17.69 1.77 -17.03
N THR A 80 -17.39 1.66 -18.32
CA THR A 80 -16.49 0.64 -18.87
C THR A 80 -15.10 0.79 -18.26
N GLN A 81 -14.58 2.01 -18.16
CA GLN A 81 -13.28 2.26 -17.51
C GLN A 81 -13.27 1.78 -16.05
N CYS A 82 -14.33 2.05 -15.28
CA CYS A 82 -14.43 1.57 -13.89
C CYS A 82 -14.43 0.04 -13.81
N LEU A 83 -15.17 -0.63 -14.71
CA LEU A 83 -15.20 -2.09 -14.77
C LEU A 83 -13.84 -2.68 -15.14
N PHE A 84 -13.13 -2.10 -16.11
CA PHE A 84 -11.77 -2.51 -16.46
C PHE A 84 -10.80 -2.38 -15.27
N TYR A 85 -10.85 -1.26 -14.55
CA TYR A 85 -10.06 -1.10 -13.32
C TYR A 85 -10.46 -2.09 -12.22
N ALA A 86 -11.74 -2.44 -12.11
CA ALA A 86 -12.19 -3.47 -11.18
C ALA A 86 -11.68 -4.86 -11.57
N THR A 87 -11.64 -5.19 -12.86
CA THR A 87 -11.04 -6.43 -13.37
C THR A 87 -9.55 -6.53 -13.05
N ASP A 88 -8.78 -5.46 -13.30
CA ASP A 88 -7.35 -5.41 -12.94
C ASP A 88 -7.15 -5.61 -11.44
N PHE A 89 -7.96 -4.93 -10.64
CA PHE A 89 -7.87 -4.99 -9.19
C PHE A 89 -8.24 -6.37 -8.64
N ALA A 90 -9.25 -7.03 -9.21
CA ALA A 90 -9.63 -8.40 -8.85
C ALA A 90 -8.46 -9.38 -9.09
N ASP A 91 -7.85 -9.31 -10.27
CA ASP A 91 -6.70 -10.15 -10.60
C ASP A 91 -5.53 -9.96 -9.63
N ARG A 92 -5.19 -8.70 -9.34
CA ARG A 92 -4.14 -8.34 -8.39
C ARG A 92 -4.46 -8.81 -6.98
N LEU A 93 -5.72 -8.71 -6.56
CA LEU A 93 -6.16 -9.18 -5.25
C LEU A 93 -5.92 -10.69 -5.10
N GLU A 94 -6.31 -11.46 -6.12
CA GLU A 94 -6.22 -12.93 -6.11
C GLU A 94 -4.80 -13.46 -6.30
N LYS A 95 -4.01 -12.85 -7.18
CA LYS A 95 -2.70 -13.40 -7.60
C LYS A 95 -1.52 -12.80 -6.86
N GLU A 96 -1.66 -11.60 -6.31
CA GLU A 96 -0.55 -10.90 -5.67
C GLU A 96 -0.83 -10.67 -4.18
N ILE A 97 -1.91 -9.96 -3.85
CA ILE A 97 -2.15 -9.47 -2.49
C ILE A 97 -2.48 -10.63 -1.54
N LEU A 98 -3.51 -11.43 -1.85
CA LEU A 98 -3.93 -12.51 -0.95
C LEU A 98 -2.85 -13.59 -0.76
N PRO A 99 -2.14 -14.05 -1.80
CA PRO A 99 -1.04 -15.00 -1.62
C PRO A 99 0.08 -14.46 -0.73
N ALA A 100 0.48 -13.20 -0.90
CA ALA A 100 1.52 -12.58 -0.07
C ALA A 100 1.08 -12.44 1.40
N LEU A 101 -0.19 -12.06 1.65
CA LEU A 101 -0.74 -11.99 3.00
C LEU A 101 -0.84 -13.37 3.66
N LYS A 102 -1.26 -14.40 2.91
CA LYS A 102 -1.28 -15.80 3.38
C LYS A 102 0.12 -16.29 3.75
N ALA A 103 1.14 -15.84 3.03
CA ALA A 103 2.55 -16.13 3.32
C ALA A 103 3.14 -15.33 4.51
N GLY A 104 2.34 -14.50 5.20
CA GLY A 104 2.81 -13.73 6.35
C GLY A 104 3.60 -12.47 5.99
N SER A 105 3.53 -12.00 4.73
CA SER A 105 4.26 -10.80 4.30
C SER A 105 3.51 -9.51 4.67
N VAL A 106 4.26 -8.43 4.86
CA VAL A 106 3.71 -7.07 4.82
C VAL A 106 3.47 -6.70 3.36
N VAL A 107 2.21 -6.53 2.96
CA VAL A 107 1.85 -6.09 1.62
C VAL A 107 1.72 -4.57 1.61
N LEU A 108 2.64 -3.89 0.93
CA LEU A 108 2.60 -2.44 0.70
C LEU A 108 1.96 -2.14 -0.66
N THR A 109 0.89 -1.35 -0.71
CA THR A 109 0.27 -0.97 -1.99
C THR A 109 0.39 0.52 -2.26
N ASP A 110 1.00 0.92 -3.38
CA ASP A 110 0.86 2.28 -3.94
C ASP A 110 -0.48 2.36 -4.70
N ARG A 111 -1.48 2.95 -4.02
CA ARG A 111 -2.89 3.00 -4.41
C ARG A 111 -3.65 1.67 -4.31
N TYR A 112 -4.87 1.78 -3.81
CA TYR A 112 -5.86 0.71 -3.68
C TYR A 112 -7.19 1.16 -4.31
N ILE A 113 -8.32 0.55 -3.91
CA ILE A 113 -9.63 0.90 -4.46
C ILE A 113 -10.00 2.39 -4.26
N TYR A 114 -9.46 3.05 -3.23
CA TYR A 114 -9.81 4.43 -2.90
C TYR A 114 -9.37 5.42 -3.99
N SER A 115 -8.18 5.21 -4.54
CA SER A 115 -7.74 5.94 -5.74
C SER A 115 -8.68 5.77 -6.92
N LEU A 116 -9.20 4.55 -7.13
CA LEU A 116 -10.12 4.27 -8.23
C LEU A 116 -11.48 4.94 -7.99
N MET A 117 -12.01 4.81 -6.78
CA MET A 117 -13.26 5.45 -6.36
C MET A 117 -13.18 6.97 -6.47
N ALA A 118 -12.13 7.60 -5.91
CA ALA A 118 -11.96 9.05 -5.94
C ALA A 118 -11.87 9.58 -7.38
N ARG A 119 -11.05 8.96 -8.23
CA ARG A 119 -10.89 9.37 -9.64
C ARG A 119 -12.19 9.23 -10.44
N ALA A 120 -12.97 8.18 -10.19
CA ALA A 120 -14.25 7.95 -10.85
C ALA A 120 -15.33 8.92 -10.33
N ALA A 121 -15.38 9.18 -9.02
CA ALA A 121 -16.32 10.10 -8.40
C ALA A 121 -16.12 11.55 -8.85
N VAL A 122 -14.86 12.03 -8.93
CA VAL A 122 -14.55 13.35 -9.51
C VAL A 122 -15.03 13.44 -10.96
N ARG A 123 -14.98 12.32 -11.70
CA ARG A 123 -15.51 12.20 -13.06
C ARG A 123 -17.02 11.93 -13.11
N GLY A 124 -17.75 12.17 -12.03
CA GLY A 124 -19.21 12.10 -11.98
C GLY A 124 -19.82 10.70 -11.89
N MET A 125 -19.05 9.69 -11.51
CA MET A 125 -19.61 8.39 -11.14
C MET A 125 -20.26 8.46 -9.76
N GLU A 126 -21.36 7.71 -9.61
CA GLU A 126 -22.13 7.66 -8.36
C GLU A 126 -21.37 6.86 -7.29
N ARG A 127 -21.25 7.40 -6.07
CA ARG A 127 -20.38 6.87 -5.02
C ARG A 127 -20.87 5.53 -4.49
N GLU A 128 -22.17 5.37 -4.31
CA GLU A 128 -22.77 4.12 -3.85
C GLU A 128 -22.54 2.98 -4.85
N TRP A 129 -22.63 3.25 -6.16
CA TRP A 129 -22.27 2.30 -7.20
C TRP A 129 -20.80 1.90 -7.13
N LEU A 130 -19.89 2.85 -6.88
CA LEU A 130 -18.46 2.56 -6.73
C LEU A 130 -18.17 1.72 -5.48
N ARG A 131 -18.85 1.97 -4.36
CA ARG A 131 -18.74 1.13 -3.14
C ARG A 131 -19.14 -0.30 -3.41
N ARG A 132 -20.23 -0.50 -4.15
CA ARG A 132 -20.70 -1.84 -4.54
C ARG A 132 -19.75 -2.51 -5.51
N LEU A 133 -19.23 -1.77 -6.49
CA LEU A 133 -18.27 -2.28 -7.46
C LEU A 133 -17.02 -2.83 -6.77
N TYR A 134 -16.46 -2.09 -5.80
CA TYR A 134 -15.24 -2.48 -5.09
C TYR A 134 -15.50 -3.21 -3.76
N GLY A 135 -16.74 -3.60 -3.47
CA GLY A 135 -17.11 -4.27 -2.22
C GLY A 135 -16.37 -5.58 -1.97
N PHE A 136 -15.86 -6.21 -3.04
CA PHE A 136 -15.06 -7.43 -2.96
C PHE A 136 -13.61 -7.21 -2.48
N ALA A 137 -13.20 -5.96 -2.25
CA ALA A 137 -11.86 -5.66 -1.78
C ALA A 137 -11.68 -6.03 -0.31
N LEU A 138 -10.49 -6.55 0.01
CA LEU A 138 -10.09 -6.82 1.38
C LEU A 138 -9.90 -5.50 2.14
N LYS A 139 -10.41 -5.40 3.36
CA LYS A 139 -10.17 -4.26 4.25
C LYS A 139 -8.68 -4.21 4.62
N PRO A 140 -7.97 -3.12 4.34
CA PRO A 140 -6.58 -2.97 4.77
C PRO A 140 -6.44 -2.87 6.29
N ASP A 141 -5.35 -3.39 6.84
CA ASP A 141 -4.98 -3.20 8.25
C ASP A 141 -4.60 -1.75 8.56
N LEU A 142 -4.06 -1.04 7.57
CA LEU A 142 -3.68 0.36 7.69
C LEU A 142 -3.78 1.08 6.33
N ILE A 143 -4.39 2.26 6.34
CA ILE A 143 -4.49 3.14 5.17
C ILE A 143 -3.82 4.47 5.52
N LEU A 144 -2.74 4.77 4.83
CA LEU A 144 -1.93 5.97 5.02
C LEU A 144 -2.23 6.95 3.89
N TYR A 145 -2.92 8.04 4.22
CA TYR A 145 -3.22 9.10 3.28
C TYR A 145 -2.18 10.21 3.38
N LEU A 146 -1.31 10.28 2.37
CA LEU A 146 -0.35 11.37 2.22
C LEU A 146 -1.10 12.60 1.69
N LYS A 147 -1.40 13.54 2.59
CA LYS A 147 -2.13 14.76 2.28
C LYS A 147 -1.16 15.90 2.00
N VAL A 148 -1.34 16.56 0.86
CA VAL A 148 -0.51 17.69 0.43
C VAL A 148 -1.41 18.82 -0.06
N SER A 149 -0.99 20.05 0.19
CA SER A 149 -1.64 21.22 -0.38
C SER A 149 -1.30 21.35 -1.88
N ILE A 150 -2.21 21.93 -2.65
CA ILE A 150 -2.00 22.15 -4.10
C ILE A 150 -0.75 23.01 -4.34
N GLN A 151 -0.53 24.00 -3.49
CA GLN A 151 0.63 24.91 -3.54
C GLN A 151 1.96 24.15 -3.40
N GLN A 152 1.99 23.09 -2.59
CA GLN A 152 3.18 22.25 -2.42
C GLN A 152 3.27 21.12 -3.45
N LEU A 153 2.15 20.71 -4.04
CA LEU A 153 2.11 19.69 -5.08
C LEU A 153 2.63 20.23 -6.42
N LEU A 154 2.26 21.45 -6.76
CA LEU A 154 2.53 22.07 -8.05
C LEU A 154 4.02 22.06 -8.43
N PRO A 155 4.97 22.48 -7.57
CA PRO A 155 6.39 22.43 -7.90
C PRO A 155 6.91 21.00 -8.15
N ARG A 156 6.33 19.99 -7.48
CA ARG A 156 6.74 18.58 -7.63
C ARG A 156 6.35 18.05 -9.00
N VAL A 157 5.12 18.34 -9.44
CA VAL A 157 4.61 17.96 -10.76
C VAL A 157 5.40 18.63 -11.88
N LEU A 158 5.71 19.93 -11.73
CA LEU A 158 6.54 20.65 -12.69
C LEU A 158 7.95 20.07 -12.80
N ALA A 159 8.54 19.66 -11.67
CA ALA A 159 9.86 19.04 -11.64
C ALA A 159 9.89 17.61 -12.23
N SER A 160 8.75 16.89 -12.22
CA SER A 160 8.65 15.50 -12.67
C SER A 160 8.28 15.32 -14.15
N GLY A 161 8.24 16.40 -14.94
CA GLY A 161 7.92 16.34 -16.38
C GLY A 161 6.71 17.17 -16.81
N GLY A 162 6.07 17.89 -15.87
CA GLY A 162 4.94 18.77 -16.17
C GLY A 162 3.58 18.08 -16.05
N PHE A 163 2.55 18.74 -16.57
CA PHE A 163 1.17 18.29 -16.46
C PHE A 163 0.85 17.16 -17.46
N ASP A 164 0.32 16.05 -16.96
CA ASP A 164 -0.26 14.99 -17.80
C ASP A 164 -1.76 15.26 -18.07
N TYR A 165 -2.25 14.88 -19.25
CA TYR A 165 -3.64 15.12 -19.69
C TYR A 165 -4.68 14.54 -18.72
N TRP A 166 -4.49 13.29 -18.28
CA TRP A 166 -5.41 12.60 -17.38
C TRP A 166 -5.24 13.02 -15.93
N GLU A 167 -3.98 13.26 -15.50
CA GLU A 167 -3.68 13.76 -14.16
C GLU A 167 -4.10 15.22 -13.96
N SER A 168 -4.32 15.94 -15.06
CA SER A 168 -4.88 17.30 -15.06
C SER A 168 -6.40 17.32 -15.26
N GLY A 169 -7.05 16.16 -15.44
CA GLY A 169 -8.50 16.06 -15.63
C GLY A 169 -9.02 16.73 -16.91
N MET A 170 -8.16 16.88 -17.92
CA MET A 170 -8.53 17.54 -19.19
C MET A 170 -9.66 16.80 -19.92
N ASP A 171 -9.83 15.52 -19.64
CA ASP A 171 -10.90 14.67 -20.17
C ASP A 171 -12.30 15.06 -19.66
N PHE A 172 -12.38 15.83 -18.57
CA PHE A 172 -13.63 16.08 -17.87
C PHE A 172 -13.88 17.56 -17.52
N VAL A 173 -12.85 18.29 -17.10
CA VAL A 173 -13.03 19.61 -16.46
C VAL A 173 -13.39 20.71 -17.46
N GLY A 174 -13.02 20.57 -18.73
CA GLY A 174 -13.34 21.54 -19.79
C GLY A 174 -12.80 22.95 -19.53
N ALA A 175 -11.61 23.08 -18.94
CA ALA A 175 -11.01 24.37 -18.61
C ALA A 175 -10.21 24.97 -19.79
N ASP A 176 -10.04 26.29 -19.76
CA ASP A 176 -9.34 27.06 -20.79
C ASP A 176 -7.82 26.81 -20.81
N SER A 177 -7.25 26.31 -19.71
CA SER A 177 -5.84 25.96 -19.60
C SER A 177 -5.63 24.65 -18.83
N MET A 178 -4.53 23.95 -19.14
CA MET A 178 -4.13 22.72 -18.45
C MET A 178 -3.80 22.97 -16.98
N TYR A 179 -3.28 24.15 -16.65
CA TYR A 179 -3.05 24.59 -15.28
C TYR A 179 -4.37 24.69 -14.50
N ASP A 180 -5.35 25.43 -15.02
CA ASP A 180 -6.65 25.59 -14.34
C ASP A 180 -7.40 24.28 -14.22
N SER A 181 -7.32 23.43 -15.25
CA SER A 181 -7.86 22.07 -15.22
C SER A 181 -7.22 21.25 -14.10
N PHE A 182 -5.89 21.26 -14.02
CA PHE A 182 -5.15 20.55 -12.97
C PHE A 182 -5.55 21.02 -11.58
N ILE A 183 -5.60 22.34 -11.34
CA ILE A 183 -5.98 22.89 -10.03
C ILE A 183 -7.39 22.45 -9.64
N ARG A 184 -8.37 22.56 -10.55
CA ARG A 184 -9.76 22.15 -10.29
C ARG A 184 -9.86 20.64 -10.03
N TYR A 185 -9.20 19.84 -10.86
CA TYR A 185 -9.20 18.38 -10.73
C TYR A 185 -8.57 17.92 -9.42
N GLN A 186 -7.38 18.43 -9.08
CA GLN A 186 -6.68 18.08 -7.85
C GLN A 186 -7.44 18.57 -6.61
N THR A 187 -8.08 19.75 -6.68
CA THR A 187 -8.96 20.24 -5.60
C THR A 187 -10.10 19.26 -5.33
N ALA A 188 -10.81 18.85 -6.39
CA ALA A 188 -11.90 17.89 -6.27
C ALA A 188 -11.40 16.52 -5.76
N LEU A 189 -10.25 16.06 -6.26
CA LEU A 189 -9.66 14.78 -5.85
C LEU A 189 -9.22 14.77 -4.38
N LEU A 190 -8.65 15.88 -3.89
CA LEU A 190 -8.33 16.03 -2.46
C LEU A 190 -9.60 16.01 -1.59
N ALA A 191 -10.66 16.68 -2.03
CA ALA A 191 -11.94 16.66 -1.32
C ALA A 191 -12.57 15.25 -1.28
N GLU A 192 -12.46 14.47 -2.36
CA GLU A 192 -12.89 13.06 -2.37
C GLU A 192 -12.04 12.20 -1.43
N PHE A 193 -10.71 12.36 -1.42
CA PHE A 193 -9.85 11.64 -0.47
C PHE A 193 -10.16 12.00 0.97
N ASP A 194 -10.50 13.26 1.27
CA ASP A 194 -10.92 13.69 2.61
C ASP A 194 -12.23 13.02 3.05
N GLN A 195 -13.20 12.87 2.13
CA GLN A 195 -14.44 12.12 2.41
C GLN A 195 -14.17 10.64 2.64
N LEU A 196 -13.38 10.01 1.76
CA LEU A 196 -12.99 8.60 1.89
C LEU A 196 -12.19 8.36 3.18
N ALA A 197 -11.33 9.30 3.58
CA ALA A 197 -10.58 9.23 4.83
C ALA A 197 -11.48 9.16 6.05
N GLN A 198 -12.57 9.93 6.07
CA GLN A 198 -13.56 9.88 7.14
C GLN A 198 -14.37 8.57 7.09
N GLU A 199 -14.79 8.15 5.90
CA GLU A 199 -15.65 6.97 5.71
C GLU A 199 -14.92 5.66 6.03
N TYR A 200 -13.66 5.53 5.61
CA TYR A 200 -12.87 4.30 5.71
C TYR A 200 -11.79 4.34 6.80
N GLY A 201 -11.70 5.43 7.56
CA GLY A 201 -10.80 5.55 8.71
C GLY A 201 -9.32 5.67 8.34
N PHE A 202 -8.98 6.50 7.35
CA PHE A 202 -7.58 6.68 6.96
C PHE A 202 -6.78 7.36 8.06
N THR A 203 -5.51 6.97 8.18
CA THR A 203 -4.50 7.73 8.91
C THR A 203 -3.93 8.80 8.00
N VAL A 204 -4.23 10.06 8.28
CA VAL A 204 -3.74 11.21 7.51
C VAL A 204 -2.32 11.57 7.93
N VAL A 205 -1.41 11.69 6.96
CA VAL A 205 -0.01 12.10 7.15
C VAL A 205 0.25 13.38 6.35
N ASP A 206 0.84 14.38 6.99
CA ASP A 206 1.17 15.66 6.37
C ASP A 206 2.36 15.52 5.41
N ALA A 207 2.07 15.48 4.11
CA ALA A 207 3.04 15.33 3.04
C ALA A 207 3.58 16.67 2.51
N ASN A 208 3.23 17.80 3.14
CA ASN A 208 3.86 19.10 2.86
C ASN A 208 5.28 19.19 3.44
N ARG A 209 5.65 18.26 4.33
CA ARG A 209 6.96 18.20 5.01
C ARG A 209 8.04 17.56 4.13
N PRO A 210 9.34 17.73 4.48
CA PRO A 210 10.43 17.04 3.80
C PRO A 210 10.28 15.51 3.81
N ILE A 211 10.79 14.84 2.78
CA ILE A 211 10.65 13.38 2.56
C ILE A 211 10.99 12.57 3.82
N LYS A 212 12.08 12.91 4.51
CA LYS A 212 12.55 12.22 5.73
C LYS A 212 11.56 12.33 6.89
N ASP A 213 10.89 13.46 7.02
CA ASP A 213 9.92 13.69 8.09
C ASP A 213 8.61 12.95 7.81
N VAL A 214 8.13 13.03 6.56
CA VAL A 214 6.98 12.22 6.12
C VAL A 214 7.25 10.74 6.35
N PHE A 215 8.46 10.27 6.02
CA PHE A 215 8.87 8.89 6.25
C PHE A 215 8.81 8.50 7.73
N ARG A 216 9.32 9.34 8.64
CA ARG A 216 9.26 9.09 10.09
C ARG A 216 7.83 9.00 10.61
N ASP A 217 6.95 9.87 10.11
CA ASP A 217 5.53 9.86 10.47
C ASP A 217 4.88 8.54 10.00
N LEU A 218 5.14 8.12 8.75
CA LEU A 218 4.66 6.83 8.22
C LEU A 218 5.20 5.64 9.03
N GLN A 219 6.50 5.61 9.33
CA GLN A 219 7.13 4.55 10.13
C GLN A 219 6.45 4.38 11.49
N LYS A 220 6.07 5.48 12.16
CA LYS A 220 5.38 5.42 13.46
C LYS A 220 4.06 4.65 13.38
N HIS A 221 3.29 4.83 12.30
CA HIS A 221 2.03 4.14 12.11
C HIS A 221 2.23 2.70 11.65
N VAL A 222 3.14 2.47 10.70
CA VAL A 222 3.46 1.13 10.19
C VAL A 222 4.00 0.25 11.31
N LYS A 223 4.92 0.76 12.16
CA LYS A 223 5.46 0.01 13.31
C LYS A 223 4.38 -0.52 14.24
N LYS A 224 3.29 0.23 14.43
CA LYS A 224 2.15 -0.22 15.25
C LYS A 224 1.36 -1.32 14.55
N ALA A 225 1.17 -1.19 13.23
CA ALA A 225 0.39 -2.15 12.44
C ALA A 225 1.09 -3.52 12.30
N VAL A 226 2.42 -3.56 12.35
CA VAL A 226 3.22 -4.79 12.22
C VAL A 226 3.82 -5.28 13.55
N ALA A 227 3.39 -4.70 14.68
CA ALA A 227 3.98 -5.00 15.98
C ALA A 227 3.85 -6.49 16.38
N ASP A 228 2.77 -7.14 15.93
CA ASP A 228 2.45 -8.55 16.15
C ASP A 228 3.10 -9.49 15.11
N MET A 229 3.71 -8.96 14.05
CA MET A 229 4.38 -9.76 13.00
C MET A 229 5.85 -10.04 13.29
N THR A 230 6.43 -9.33 14.26
CA THR A 230 7.82 -9.57 14.65
C THR A 230 7.87 -10.95 15.29
N PRO A 231 8.80 -11.85 14.92
CA PRO A 231 8.94 -13.11 15.63
C PRO A 231 9.09 -12.79 17.11
N GLY A 232 8.08 -13.11 17.93
CA GLY A 232 8.26 -13.10 19.36
C GLY A 232 9.45 -14.01 19.68
N GLU A 233 10.18 -13.73 20.76
CA GLU A 233 11.28 -14.60 21.24
C GLU A 233 10.89 -16.09 21.16
N THR A 234 9.61 -16.39 21.40
CA THR A 234 8.95 -17.70 21.24
C THR A 234 9.17 -18.37 19.88
N ALA A 235 8.96 -17.67 18.76
CA ALA A 235 9.11 -18.23 17.41
C ALA A 235 10.58 -18.49 17.06
N PHE A 236 11.50 -17.68 17.59
CA PHE A 236 12.93 -17.92 17.48
C PHE A 236 13.36 -19.12 18.32
N THR A 237 12.88 -19.26 19.56
CA THR A 237 13.12 -20.46 20.39
C THR A 237 12.52 -21.72 19.80
N ASP A 238 11.33 -21.65 19.20
CA ASP A 238 10.69 -22.80 18.56
C ASP A 238 11.45 -23.21 17.29
N PHE A 239 11.86 -22.24 16.47
CA PHE A 239 12.68 -22.51 15.28
C PHE A 239 14.06 -23.08 15.65
N VAL A 240 14.75 -22.47 16.62
CA VAL A 240 16.04 -22.96 17.13
C VAL A 240 15.87 -24.36 17.75
N GLY A 241 14.80 -24.59 18.52
CA GLY A 241 14.52 -25.90 19.10
C GLY A 241 14.18 -26.98 18.06
N HIS A 242 13.62 -26.61 16.91
CA HIS A 242 13.30 -27.54 15.83
C HIS A 242 14.49 -27.83 14.91
N VAL A 243 15.34 -26.83 14.66
CA VAL A 243 16.52 -26.95 13.79
C VAL A 243 17.74 -27.50 14.55
N MET A 244 17.82 -27.22 15.85
CA MET A 244 18.82 -27.74 16.77
C MET A 244 18.09 -28.39 17.95
N PRO A 245 17.53 -29.61 17.78
CA PRO A 245 17.02 -30.36 18.91
C PRO A 245 18.18 -30.56 19.89
N VAL A 246 18.10 -29.91 21.04
CA VAL A 246 19.10 -30.09 22.09
C VAL A 246 18.87 -31.49 22.63
N GLU A 247 19.64 -32.47 22.15
CA GLU A 247 19.67 -33.80 22.77
C GLU A 247 20.04 -33.62 24.24
N GLU A 248 19.16 -34.04 25.15
CA GLU A 248 19.29 -33.90 26.61
C GLU A 248 20.47 -34.69 27.23
N THR A 249 21.38 -35.21 26.41
CA THR A 249 22.51 -36.04 26.82
C THR A 249 23.83 -35.54 26.25
N ALA A 250 24.30 -34.38 26.71
CA ALA A 250 25.72 -34.07 26.68
C ALA A 250 26.12 -33.20 27.89
N GLN A 251 27.24 -33.60 28.49
CA GLN A 251 27.70 -33.23 29.83
C GLN A 251 27.86 -31.73 30.06
N GLN A 252 27.69 -31.36 31.33
CA GLN A 252 27.49 -30.03 31.91
C GLN A 252 28.69 -29.05 31.81
N HIS A 253 29.65 -29.27 30.92
CA HIS A 253 30.89 -28.47 30.88
C HIS A 253 31.12 -27.59 29.64
N ASP A 254 30.26 -27.58 28.63
CA ASP A 254 30.44 -26.74 27.43
C ASP A 254 29.27 -25.75 27.17
N ARG A 255 28.47 -25.47 28.20
CA ARG A 255 27.25 -24.64 28.11
C ARG A 255 27.48 -23.12 28.01
N ARG A 256 28.72 -22.65 27.81
CA ARG A 256 29.02 -21.21 27.73
C ARG A 256 29.57 -20.72 26.39
N SER A 257 29.92 -21.59 25.44
CA SER A 257 30.71 -21.11 24.29
C SER A 257 29.90 -20.69 23.06
N LEU A 258 28.74 -21.28 22.77
CA LEU A 258 28.10 -21.06 21.45
C LEU A 258 27.01 -19.96 21.42
N ALA A 259 26.15 -19.91 22.44
CA ALA A 259 25.09 -18.90 22.50
C ALA A 259 25.64 -17.50 22.81
N GLU A 260 26.69 -17.43 23.64
CA GLU A 260 27.45 -16.19 23.87
C GLU A 260 28.22 -15.78 22.61
N ALA A 261 28.88 -16.72 21.90
CA ALA A 261 29.56 -16.41 20.65
C ALA A 261 28.62 -15.92 19.53
N LEU A 262 27.40 -16.47 19.43
CA LEU A 262 26.40 -15.98 18.48
C LEU A 262 25.87 -14.60 18.87
N ARG A 263 25.61 -14.37 20.16
CA ARG A 263 25.18 -13.06 20.65
C ARG A 263 26.25 -11.99 20.42
N ASP A 264 27.51 -12.31 20.64
CA ASP A 264 28.65 -11.40 20.42
C ASP A 264 28.88 -11.14 18.92
N PHE A 265 28.76 -12.17 18.08
CA PHE A 265 28.84 -12.02 16.62
C PHE A 265 27.76 -11.08 16.07
N PHE A 266 26.50 -11.23 16.50
CA PHE A 266 25.43 -10.36 16.04
C PHE A 266 25.46 -8.96 16.68
N SER A 267 25.96 -8.82 17.91
CA SER A 267 26.18 -7.51 18.53
C SER A 267 27.26 -6.72 17.79
N SER A 268 28.34 -7.38 17.34
CA SER A 268 29.40 -6.73 16.54
C SER A 268 28.94 -6.26 15.16
N MET A 269 27.88 -6.86 14.59
CA MET A 269 27.29 -6.38 13.32
C MET A 269 26.41 -5.14 13.47
N LEU A 270 26.00 -4.78 14.70
CA LEU A 270 25.12 -3.65 14.98
C LEU A 270 25.86 -2.38 15.41
N GLU A 271 27.15 -2.46 15.76
CA GLU A 271 27.96 -1.32 16.20
C GLU A 271 28.72 -0.60 15.06
N ASP A 272 28.77 -1.17 13.86
CA ASP A 272 29.48 -0.62 12.68
C ASP A 272 28.57 0.10 11.65
N VAL A 273 27.42 0.67 12.08
CA VAL A 273 26.54 1.51 11.23
C VAL A 273 26.18 2.84 11.87
#